data_AF-A0A3C2E8D1-F1
#
_entry.id   AF-A0A3C2E8D1-F1
#
_cell.length_a   1.000
_cell.length_b   1.000
_cell.length_c   1.000
_cell.angle_alpha   90.00
_cell.angle_beta   90.00
_cell.angle_gamma   90.00
#
_symmetry.space_group_name_H-M   'P 1'
#
loop_
_entity.id
_entity.type
_entity.pdbx_description
1 polymer ?
#
loop_
_entity_poly.entity_id
_entity_poly.type
_entity_poly.pdbx_seq_one_letter_code
_entity_poly.pdbx_strand_id
1 'polypeptide(L)'
;MLAEIARYGVIAAGLWLILVAVWMVFRPAACRAVLAKMGSTPLIHFGEHFVRALVGLAFVGAAEYSRAPDILTYAGWFLVASSILIMLAPRRMHAAYAVWWADRLPLWAYRALAPVSLIGGAALIWVVA
;
A
#
# COMPACT_ATOMS: atom_id res chain seq x y z
N MET A 1 14.93 15.20 12.95
CA MET A 1 13.87 14.47 13.69
C MET A 1 12.73 14.04 12.79
N LEU A 2 12.03 14.96 12.10
CA LEU A 2 10.92 14.61 11.20
C LEU A 2 11.36 13.73 10.01
N ALA A 3 12.48 14.04 9.36
CA ALA A 3 13.03 13.23 8.27
C ALA A 3 13.37 11.79 8.71
N GLU A 4 13.87 11.61 9.93
CA GLU A 4 14.16 10.29 10.50
C GLU A 4 12.88 9.49 10.75
N ILE A 5 11.83 10.13 11.28
CA ILE A 5 10.52 9.50 11.45
C ILE A 5 9.94 9.08 10.08
N ALA A 6 10.04 9.95 9.08
CA ALA A 6 9.61 9.67 7.71
C ALA A 6 10.38 8.48 7.12
N ARG A 7 11.70 8.44 7.30
CA ARG A 7 12.56 7.32 6.89
C ARG A 7 12.09 5.99 7.48
N TYR A 8 11.85 5.94 8.81
CA TYR A 8 11.31 4.72 9.43
C TYR A 8 9.91 4.36 8.93
N GLY A 9 9.08 5.34 8.59
CA GLY A 9 7.80 5.13 7.92
C GLY A 9 7.94 4.44 6.56
N VAL A 10 8.91 4.86 5.74
CA VAL A 10 9.21 4.22 4.45
C VAL A 10 9.72 2.79 4.65
N ILE A 11 10.62 2.57 5.62
CA ILE A 11 11.12 1.23 5.95
C ILE A 11 9.97 0.31 6.41
N ALA A 12 9.08 0.80 7.28
CA ALA A 12 7.92 0.06 7.73
C ALA A 12 6.97 -0.31 6.57
N ALA A 13 6.73 0.62 5.64
CA ALA A 13 5.97 0.34 4.43
C ALA A 13 6.65 -0.73 3.54
N GLY A 14 7.98 -0.65 3.40
CA GLY A 14 8.76 -1.65 2.68
C GLY A 14 8.66 -3.04 3.30
N LEU A 15 8.85 -3.15 4.62
CA LEU A 15 8.68 -4.40 5.36
C LEU A 15 7.26 -4.96 5.24
N TRP A 16 6.24 -4.09 5.31
CA TRP A 16 4.86 -4.49 5.10
C TRP A 16 4.64 -5.11 3.72
N LEU A 17 5.15 -4.52 2.64
CA LEU A 17 5.06 -5.09 1.30
C LEU A 17 5.77 -6.45 1.16
N ILE A 18 6.90 -6.64 1.83
CA ILE A 18 7.60 -7.92 1.90
C ILE A 18 6.75 -8.97 2.61
N LEU A 19 6.13 -8.62 3.75
CA LEU A 19 5.22 -9.51 4.49
C LEU A 19 3.99 -9.88 3.64
N VAL A 20 3.42 -8.92 2.92
CA VAL A 20 2.30 -9.16 1.98
C VAL A 20 2.75 -10.11 0.86
N ALA A 21 3.96 -9.96 0.32
CA ALA A 21 4.50 -10.87 -0.68
C ALA A 21 4.57 -12.32 -0.18
N VAL A 22 5.14 -12.52 1.01
CA VAL A 22 5.18 -13.82 1.69
C VAL A 22 3.76 -14.37 1.87
N TRP A 23 2.83 -13.53 2.32
CA TRP A 23 1.45 -13.95 2.55
C TRP A 23 0.74 -14.40 1.25
N MET A 24 0.96 -13.67 0.15
CA MET A 24 0.41 -14.01 -1.17
C MET A 24 0.90 -15.37 -1.68
N VAL A 25 2.16 -15.74 -1.43
CA VAL A 25 2.72 -17.04 -1.82
C VAL A 25 2.05 -18.18 -1.05
N PHE A 26 2.01 -18.06 0.28
CA PHE A 26 1.64 -19.17 1.17
C PHE A 26 0.14 -19.27 1.45
N ARG A 27 -0.63 -18.17 1.41
CA ARG A 27 -2.07 -18.15 1.75
C ARG A 27 -2.89 -17.26 0.79
N PRO A 28 -2.86 -17.48 -0.53
CA PRO A 28 -3.57 -16.61 -1.49
C PRO A 28 -5.09 -16.57 -1.28
N ALA A 29 -5.70 -17.65 -0.79
CA ALA A 29 -7.13 -17.66 -0.47
C ALA A 29 -7.49 -16.69 0.68
N ALA A 30 -6.60 -16.55 1.67
CA ALA A 30 -6.76 -15.57 2.74
C ALA A 30 -6.57 -14.14 2.21
N CYS A 31 -5.59 -13.91 1.34
CA CYS A 31 -5.40 -12.61 0.68
C CYS A 31 -6.63 -12.20 -0.12
N ARG A 32 -7.24 -13.13 -0.87
CA ARG A 32 -8.50 -12.88 -1.58
C ARG A 32 -9.65 -12.50 -0.64
N ALA A 33 -9.79 -13.24 0.48
CA ALA A 33 -10.82 -12.95 1.47
C ALA A 33 -10.62 -11.59 2.16
N VAL A 34 -9.37 -11.15 2.36
CA VAL A 34 -9.05 -9.81 2.87
C VAL A 34 -9.33 -8.74 1.82
N LEU A 35 -8.95 -8.96 0.55
CA LEU A 35 -9.27 -8.05 -0.54
C LEU A 35 -10.78 -7.81 -0.64
N ALA A 36 -11.60 -8.86 -0.58
CA ALA A 36 -13.06 -8.77 -0.62
C ALA A 36 -13.67 -7.97 0.55
N LYS A 37 -12.92 -7.71 1.62
CA LYS A 37 -13.38 -6.93 2.79
C LYS A 37 -13.02 -5.44 2.70
N MET A 38 -12.20 -5.02 1.75
CA MET A 38 -11.80 -3.61 1.63
C MET A 38 -13.04 -2.73 1.42
N GLY A 39 -13.10 -1.60 2.12
CA GLY A 39 -14.26 -0.71 2.12
C GLY A 39 -15.56 -1.25 2.77
N SER A 40 -15.58 -2.48 3.32
CA SER A 40 -16.81 -3.11 3.84
C SER A 40 -17.42 -2.43 5.07
N THR A 41 -16.59 -1.79 5.89
CA THR A 41 -17.01 -0.98 7.06
C THR A 41 -16.36 0.41 7.00
N PRO A 42 -16.91 1.43 7.68
CA PRO A 42 -16.27 2.74 7.79
C PRO A 42 -14.86 2.65 8.37
N LEU A 43 -14.66 1.82 9.39
CA LEU A 43 -13.35 1.62 10.01
C LEU A 43 -12.32 1.07 9.02
N ILE A 44 -12.70 0.07 8.22
CA ILE A 44 -11.79 -0.50 7.21
C ILE A 44 -11.51 0.55 6.12
N HIS A 45 -12.56 1.20 5.59
CA HIS A 45 -12.44 2.17 4.51
C HIS A 45 -11.58 3.39 4.85
N PHE A 46 -11.84 4.02 5.99
CA PHE A 46 -11.07 5.20 6.40
C PHE A 46 -9.72 4.78 6.97
N GLY A 47 -9.64 3.65 7.68
CA GLY A 47 -8.40 3.14 8.24
C GLY A 47 -7.36 2.81 7.16
N GLU A 48 -7.75 2.10 6.10
CA GLU A 48 -6.82 1.74 5.03
C GLU A 48 -6.28 2.98 4.29
N HIS A 49 -7.13 3.96 3.98
CA HIS A 49 -6.73 5.16 3.27
C HIS A 49 -5.98 6.14 4.16
N PHE A 50 -6.29 6.19 5.45
CA PHE A 50 -5.53 6.97 6.42
C PHE A 50 -4.10 6.42 6.54
N VAL A 51 -3.94 5.09 6.74
CA VAL A 51 -2.62 4.46 6.77
C VAL A 51 -1.87 4.68 5.45
N ARG A 52 -2.55 4.53 4.31
CA ARG A 52 -1.94 4.77 2.99
C ARG A 52 -1.51 6.23 2.79
N ALA A 53 -2.30 7.19 3.25
CA ALA A 53 -1.95 8.61 3.21
C ALA A 53 -0.76 8.92 4.12
N LEU A 54 -0.69 8.32 5.32
CA LEU A 54 0.46 8.45 6.21
C LEU A 54 1.74 7.90 5.58
N VAL A 55 1.68 6.76 4.88
CA VAL A 55 2.81 6.25 4.09
C VAL A 55 3.19 7.23 2.99
N GLY A 56 2.22 7.83 2.29
CA GLY A 56 2.49 8.87 1.30
C GLY A 56 3.20 10.10 1.87
N LEU A 57 2.79 10.56 3.06
CA LEU A 57 3.47 11.64 3.77
C LEU A 57 4.88 11.25 4.22
N ALA A 58 5.08 10.00 4.64
CA ALA A 58 6.41 9.48 4.95
C ALA A 58 7.32 9.46 3.70
N PHE A 59 6.77 9.16 2.52
CA PHE A 59 7.53 9.19 1.26
C PHE A 59 7.98 10.63 0.95
N VAL A 60 7.07 11.60 1.01
CA VAL A 60 7.39 13.02 0.77
C VAL A 60 8.41 13.53 1.81
N GLY A 61 8.23 13.21 3.09
CA GLY A 61 9.12 13.66 4.16
C GLY A 61 10.52 13.02 4.14
N ALA A 62 10.67 11.86 3.50
CA ALA A 62 11.96 11.18 3.33
C ALA A 62 12.64 11.50 1.98
N ALA A 63 11.93 12.14 1.05
CA ALA A 63 12.36 12.28 -0.34
C ALA A 63 13.72 12.98 -0.49
N GLU A 64 13.92 14.13 0.17
CA GLU A 64 15.13 14.96 0.06
C GLU A 64 16.42 14.22 0.48
N TYR A 65 16.30 13.19 1.33
CA TYR A 65 17.44 12.43 1.87
C TYR A 65 17.56 11.03 1.27
N SER A 66 16.79 10.75 0.21
CA SER A 66 16.72 9.43 -0.40
C SER A 66 17.60 9.33 -1.66
N ARG A 67 17.85 8.09 -2.09
CA ARG A 67 18.54 7.80 -3.36
C ARG A 67 17.70 8.16 -4.60
N ALA A 68 16.40 8.39 -4.43
CA ALA A 68 15.48 8.69 -5.53
C ALA A 68 14.43 9.75 -5.11
N PRO A 69 14.84 11.02 -4.91
CA PRO A 69 13.97 12.07 -4.35
C PRO A 69 12.70 12.31 -5.16
N ASP A 70 12.82 12.37 -6.48
CA ASP A 70 11.69 12.62 -7.38
C ASP A 70 10.67 11.47 -7.32
N ILE A 71 11.15 10.22 -7.30
CA ILE A 71 10.28 9.03 -7.25
C ILE A 71 9.48 9.02 -5.94
N LEU A 72 10.12 9.25 -4.79
CA LEU A 72 9.42 9.30 -3.51
C LEU A 72 8.46 10.49 -3.44
N THR A 73 8.84 11.65 -3.98
CA THR A 73 7.96 12.84 -4.01
C THR A 73 6.69 12.56 -4.80
N TYR A 74 6.82 12.09 -6.05
CA TYR A 74 5.66 11.84 -6.91
C TYR A 74 4.80 10.69 -6.40
N ALA A 75 5.42 9.58 -5.98
CA ALA A 75 4.69 8.45 -5.42
C ALA A 75 3.98 8.84 -4.11
N GLY A 76 4.65 9.61 -3.24
CA GLY A 76 4.09 10.07 -1.98
C GLY A 76 2.86 10.95 -2.18
N TRP A 77 2.94 11.97 -3.05
CA TRP A 77 1.80 12.82 -3.37
C TRP A 77 0.68 12.07 -4.08
N PHE A 78 1.00 11.12 -4.96
CA PHE A 78 -0.01 10.25 -5.56
C PHE A 78 -0.77 9.44 -4.50
N LEU A 79 -0.07 8.86 -3.52
CA LEU A 79 -0.69 8.12 -2.43
C LEU A 79 -1.59 9.02 -1.57
N VAL A 80 -1.14 10.22 -1.23
CA VAL A 80 -1.95 11.18 -0.44
C VAL A 80 -3.20 11.60 -1.22
N ALA A 81 -3.03 12.09 -2.45
CA ALA A 81 -4.13 12.60 -3.27
C ALA A 81 -5.16 11.50 -3.56
N SER A 82 -4.72 10.32 -4.00
CA SER A 82 -5.63 9.20 -4.26
C SER A 82 -6.33 8.70 -2.99
N SER A 83 -5.69 8.75 -1.81
CA SER A 83 -6.35 8.39 -0.54
C SER A 83 -7.45 9.35 -0.18
N ILE A 84 -7.22 10.66 -0.31
CA ILE A 84 -8.26 11.68 -0.09
C ILE A 84 -9.42 11.47 -1.06
N LEU A 85 -9.13 11.31 -2.36
CA LEU A 85 -10.17 11.09 -3.36
C LEU A 85 -11.01 9.85 -3.09
N ILE A 86 -10.40 8.73 -2.70
CA ILE A 86 -11.16 7.51 -2.40
C ILE A 86 -11.93 7.63 -1.08
N MET A 87 -11.39 8.32 -0.06
CA MET A 87 -12.13 8.61 1.19
C MET A 87 -13.36 9.50 0.96
N LEU A 88 -13.31 10.39 -0.04
CA LEU A 88 -14.44 11.24 -0.43
C LEU A 88 -15.45 10.50 -1.33
N ALA A 89 -14.99 9.48 -2.06
CA ALA A 89 -15.86 8.67 -2.91
C ALA A 89 -16.87 7.88 -2.06
N PRO A 90 -18.07 7.57 -2.60
CA PRO A 90 -19.04 6.74 -1.88
C PRO A 90 -18.43 5.39 -1.51
N ARG A 91 -18.34 5.09 -0.21
CA ARG A 91 -17.78 3.83 0.31
C ARG A 91 -18.29 2.57 -0.40
N ARG A 92 -19.58 2.55 -0.76
CA ARG A 92 -20.20 1.43 -1.50
C ARG A 92 -19.51 1.15 -2.84
N MET A 93 -18.99 2.17 -3.51
CA MET A 93 -18.23 2.01 -4.76
C MET A 93 -16.88 1.35 -4.50
N HIS A 94 -16.18 1.80 -3.46
CA HIS A 94 -14.90 1.21 -3.08
C HIS A 94 -15.06 -0.27 -2.66
N ALA A 95 -16.07 -0.58 -1.84
CA ALA A 95 -16.39 -1.95 -1.46
C ALA A 95 -16.77 -2.83 -2.67
N ALA A 96 -17.62 -2.32 -3.57
CA ALA A 96 -18.02 -3.04 -4.77
C ALA A 96 -16.82 -3.31 -5.70
N TYR A 97 -15.91 -2.35 -5.84
CA TYR A 97 -14.69 -2.49 -6.63
C TYR A 97 -13.75 -3.57 -6.05
N ALA A 98 -13.61 -3.62 -4.72
CA ALA A 98 -12.80 -4.62 -4.05
C ALA A 98 -13.35 -6.05 -4.26
N VAL A 99 -14.67 -6.23 -4.13
CA VAL A 99 -15.35 -7.51 -4.41
C VAL A 99 -15.20 -7.88 -5.89
N TRP A 100 -15.42 -6.92 -6.81
CA TRP A 100 -15.31 -7.13 -8.26
C TRP A 100 -13.94 -7.70 -8.67
N TRP A 101 -12.86 -7.22 -8.06
CA TRP A 101 -11.50 -7.75 -8.28
C TRP A 101 -11.27 -9.09 -7.58
N ALA A 102 -11.74 -9.25 -6.34
CA ALA A 102 -11.60 -10.50 -5.60
C ALA A 102 -12.27 -11.69 -6.33
N ASP A 103 -13.39 -11.46 -7.00
CA ASP A 103 -14.11 -12.48 -7.78
C ASP A 103 -13.41 -12.82 -9.10
N ARG A 104 -12.66 -11.87 -9.68
CA ARG A 104 -11.97 -12.05 -10.97
C ARG A 104 -10.55 -12.56 -10.85
N LEU A 105 -9.87 -12.31 -9.74
CA LEU A 105 -8.49 -12.72 -9.53
C LEU A 105 -8.41 -14.20 -9.15
N PRO A 106 -7.85 -15.07 -10.01
CA PRO A 106 -7.62 -16.46 -9.64
C PRO A 106 -6.52 -16.55 -8.57
N LEU A 107 -6.51 -17.62 -7.77
CA LEU A 107 -5.58 -17.76 -6.65
C LEU A 107 -4.10 -17.76 -7.09
N TRP A 108 -3.79 -18.22 -8.31
CA TRP A 108 -2.43 -18.16 -8.84
C TRP A 108 -1.97 -16.72 -9.12
N ALA A 109 -2.88 -15.79 -9.41
CA ALA A 109 -2.53 -14.40 -9.71
C ALA A 109 -1.92 -13.70 -8.48
N TYR A 110 -2.43 -13.99 -7.27
CA TYR A 110 -1.82 -13.50 -6.03
C TYR A 110 -0.36 -13.94 -5.91
N ARG A 111 -0.07 -15.21 -6.21
CA ARG A 111 1.32 -15.72 -6.19
C ARG A 111 2.18 -15.06 -7.25
N ALA A 112 1.64 -14.86 -8.45
CA ALA A 112 2.34 -14.17 -9.55
C ALA A 112 2.62 -12.69 -9.23
N LEU A 113 1.78 -12.05 -8.41
CA LEU A 113 1.98 -10.67 -7.94
C LEU A 113 2.94 -10.55 -6.74
N ALA A 114 3.24 -11.66 -6.06
CA ALA A 114 4.14 -11.64 -4.90
C ALA A 114 5.53 -11.07 -5.20
N PRO A 115 6.22 -11.42 -6.31
CA PRO A 115 7.49 -10.80 -6.68
C PRO A 115 7.40 -9.28 -6.83
N VAL A 116 6.29 -8.75 -7.34
CA VAL A 116 6.10 -7.30 -7.50
C VAL A 116 6.08 -6.61 -6.14
N SER A 117 5.33 -7.16 -5.18
CA SER A 117 5.28 -6.64 -3.81
C SER A 117 6.64 -6.79 -3.09
N LEU A 118 7.34 -7.90 -3.29
CA LEU A 118 8.66 -8.15 -2.72
C LEU A 118 9.70 -7.14 -3.24
N ILE A 119 9.76 -6.96 -4.56
CA ILE A 119 10.68 -6.01 -5.22
C ILE A 119 10.35 -4.59 -4.79
N GLY A 120 9.07 -4.22 -4.78
CA GLY A 120 8.64 -2.90 -4.30
C GLY A 120 9.06 -2.65 -2.86
N GLY A 121 8.85 -3.61 -1.96
CA GLY A 121 9.25 -3.50 -0.56
C GLY A 121 10.76 -3.38 -0.37
N ALA A 122 11.54 -4.21 -1.06
CA ALA A 122 13.00 -4.16 -1.04
C ALA A 122 13.53 -2.83 -1.61
N ALA A 123 12.94 -2.35 -2.71
CA ALA A 123 13.30 -1.07 -3.32
C ALA A 123 13.03 0.10 -2.38
N LEU A 124 11.89 0.12 -1.67
CA LEU A 124 11.61 1.17 -0.69
C LEU A 124 12.65 1.24 0.42
N ILE A 125 13.02 0.09 0.99
CA ILE A 125 14.07 0.02 2.01
C ILE A 125 15.40 0.51 1.43
N TRP A 126 15.78 0.02 0.25
CA TRP A 126 17.02 0.45 -0.40
C TRP A 126 17.04 1.94 -0.72
N VAL A 127 15.93 2.57 -1.09
CA VAL A 127 15.92 4.00 -1.43
C VAL A 127 16.24 4.89 -0.22
N VAL A 128 15.96 4.42 1.01
CA VAL A 128 16.10 5.23 2.25
C VAL A 128 17.11 4.68 3.26
N ALA A 129 17.70 3.50 3.02
CA ALA A 129 18.76 2.90 3.82
C ALA A 129 20.14 3.42 3.38
#